data_AF-A0AAV5W6E9-F1
#
_entry.id   AF-A0AAV5W6E9-F1
#
_cell.length_a   1.000
_cell.length_b   1.000
_cell.length_c   1.000
_cell.angle_alpha   90.00
_cell.angle_beta   90.00
_cell.angle_gamma   90.00
#
_symmetry.space_group_name_H-M   'P 1'
#
loop_
_entity.id
_entity.type
_entity.pdbx_description
1 polymer ?
#
loop_
_entity_poly.entity_id
_entity_poly.type
_entity_poly.pdbx_seq_one_letter_code
_entity_poly.pdbx_strand_id
1 'polypeptide(L)'
;QENKFFWRSAVSNNVLDDLHIGAYQPQENVDIWQWVDDNRNISDGVYDNFVGGFPIPGIGSCTAMLIESPAANWINEDCDSQKLPFVCRRAVLKTPDECPKNAPAEGQDIFAPGFPNPTTPCEFTLFVDPKSLVQLEIVNLEANPNLDFLEVYEGATGLNLLANLSGTNPNPSTYATKSSNVMRVNWKPN
;
A
#
# COMPACT_ATOMS: atom_id res chain seq x y z
N GLN A 1 9.32 1.15 -0.75
CA GLN A 1 8.17 0.52 -1.43
C GLN A 1 7.03 1.51 -1.56
N GLU A 2 6.66 2.20 -0.47
CA GLU A 2 5.65 3.27 -0.42
C GLU A 2 5.83 4.40 -1.48
N ASN A 3 7.06 4.89 -1.72
CA ASN A 3 7.29 5.90 -2.77
C ASN A 3 6.82 5.46 -4.17
N LYS A 4 7.10 4.21 -4.55
CA LYS A 4 6.64 3.66 -5.84
C LYS A 4 5.14 3.37 -5.86
N PHE A 5 4.53 3.13 -4.70
CA PHE A 5 3.08 2.97 -4.61
C PHE A 5 2.39 4.26 -5.03
N PHE A 6 2.78 5.42 -4.48
CA PHE A 6 2.19 6.72 -4.86
C PHE A 6 2.30 6.99 -6.36
N TRP A 7 3.48 6.74 -6.94
CA TRP A 7 3.68 6.85 -8.38
C TRP A 7 2.75 5.94 -9.19
N ARG A 8 2.63 4.66 -8.82
CA ARG A 8 1.71 3.72 -9.50
C ARG A 8 0.25 4.13 -9.34
N SER A 9 -0.14 4.62 -8.16
CA SER A 9 -1.49 5.13 -7.91
C SER A 9 -1.78 6.35 -8.80
N ALA A 10 -0.84 7.28 -8.94
CA ALA A 10 -1.00 8.44 -9.82
C ALA A 10 -1.13 8.01 -11.29
N VAL A 11 -0.22 7.17 -11.79
CA VAL A 11 -0.24 6.67 -13.18
C VAL A 11 -1.53 5.91 -13.49
N SER A 12 -1.99 5.03 -12.58
CA SER A 12 -3.23 4.26 -12.77
C SER A 12 -4.50 5.13 -12.76
N ASN A 13 -4.44 6.33 -12.15
CA ASN A 13 -5.51 7.31 -12.15
C ASN A 13 -5.37 8.36 -13.27
N ASN A 14 -4.52 8.12 -14.27
CA ASN A 14 -4.26 9.04 -15.38
C ASN A 14 -3.81 10.45 -14.93
N VAL A 15 -3.06 10.53 -13.83
CA VAL A 15 -2.37 11.76 -13.46
C VAL A 15 -1.22 11.96 -14.46
N LEU A 16 -1.24 13.07 -15.19
CA LEU A 16 -0.27 13.37 -16.25
C LEU A 16 0.80 14.38 -15.80
N ASP A 17 0.46 15.23 -14.84
CA ASP A 17 1.37 16.19 -14.22
C ASP A 17 2.05 15.57 -12.99
N ASP A 18 2.97 16.31 -12.38
CA ASP A 18 3.64 15.87 -11.16
C ASP A 18 2.68 15.80 -9.95
N LEU A 19 3.13 15.13 -8.89
CA LEU A 19 2.32 14.87 -7.70
C LEU A 19 2.93 15.52 -6.47
N HIS A 20 2.22 16.43 -5.81
CA HIS A 20 2.63 16.94 -4.50
C HIS A 20 2.67 15.82 -3.46
N ILE A 21 3.79 15.79 -2.74
CA ILE A 21 3.99 14.94 -1.57
C ILE A 21 4.26 15.80 -0.34
N GLY A 22 3.93 15.29 0.84
CA GLY A 22 3.95 16.07 2.10
C GLY A 22 5.33 16.45 2.64
N ALA A 23 6.38 16.43 1.82
CA ALA A 23 7.70 16.93 2.17
C ALA A 23 7.78 18.43 1.87
N TYR A 24 8.33 19.22 2.80
CA TYR A 24 8.45 20.67 2.64
C TYR A 24 9.67 21.24 3.37
N GLN A 25 10.09 22.43 2.93
CA GLN A 25 11.12 23.25 3.56
C GLN A 25 10.45 24.31 4.44
N PRO A 26 10.62 24.27 5.77
CA PRO A 26 10.05 25.26 6.66
C PRO A 26 10.74 26.63 6.48
N GLN A 27 9.96 27.71 6.59
CA GLN A 27 10.46 29.08 6.43
C GLN A 27 11.50 29.46 7.51
N GLU A 28 11.36 28.91 8.71
CA GLU A 28 12.25 29.19 9.85
C GLU A 28 13.61 28.51 9.72
N ASN A 29 13.70 27.41 8.96
CA ASN A 29 14.93 26.65 8.77
C ASN A 29 15.02 26.11 7.34
N VAL A 30 15.69 26.88 6.49
CA VAL A 30 15.87 26.57 5.07
C VAL A 30 16.89 25.45 4.80
N ASP A 31 17.63 24.99 5.81
CA ASP A 31 18.63 23.93 5.63
C ASP A 31 18.04 22.53 5.80
N ILE A 32 16.78 22.44 6.25
CA ILE A 32 16.10 21.16 6.50
C ILE A 32 14.89 20.98 5.58
N TRP A 33 14.61 19.72 5.29
CA TRP A 33 13.37 19.27 4.68
C TRP A 33 12.69 18.31 5.65
N GLN A 34 11.39 18.48 5.84
CA GLN A 34 10.62 17.69 6.82
C GLN A 34 9.25 17.29 6.29
N TRP A 35 8.65 16.29 6.92
CA TRP A 35 7.28 15.86 6.63
C TRP A 35 6.25 16.76 7.30
N VAL A 36 5.18 17.12 6.58
CA VAL A 36 4.06 17.92 7.07
C VAL A 36 3.28 17.24 8.21
N ASP A 37 3.33 15.92 8.28
CA ASP A 37 2.57 15.13 9.24
C ASP A 37 3.11 15.23 10.68
N ASP A 38 4.43 15.07 10.86
CA ASP A 38 5.07 14.99 12.17
C ASP A 38 6.30 15.88 12.33
N ASN A 39 6.60 16.75 11.36
CA ASN A 39 7.80 17.60 11.30
C ASN A 39 9.11 16.82 11.46
N ARG A 40 9.14 15.55 11.05
CA ARG A 40 10.37 14.76 11.04
C ARG A 40 11.23 15.13 9.86
N ASN A 41 12.52 15.34 10.11
CA ASN A 41 13.49 15.63 9.06
C ASN A 41 13.66 14.44 8.12
N ILE A 42 13.75 14.73 6.82
CA ILE A 42 14.05 13.74 5.79
C ILE A 42 15.51 13.27 5.91
N SER A 43 16.42 14.16 6.34
CA SER A 43 17.85 13.88 6.52
C SER A 43 18.20 12.98 7.70
N ASP A 44 17.26 12.69 8.62
CA ASP A 44 17.49 11.86 9.80
C ASP A 44 17.53 10.34 9.47
N GLY A 45 18.04 9.97 8.29
CA GLY A 45 18.03 8.60 7.78
C GLY A 45 16.66 8.11 7.32
N VAL A 46 15.72 9.04 7.11
CA VAL A 46 14.43 8.78 6.48
C VAL A 46 14.65 8.73 4.97
N TYR A 47 13.85 7.93 4.27
CA TYR A 47 13.95 7.77 2.83
C TYR A 47 13.90 9.12 2.09
N ASP A 48 14.88 9.35 1.22
CA ASP A 48 14.99 10.51 0.32
C ASP A 48 15.12 10.02 -1.13
N ASN A 49 14.42 10.68 -2.05
CA ASN A 49 14.44 10.38 -3.48
C ASN A 49 14.52 11.64 -4.36
N PHE A 50 15.11 12.74 -3.88
CA PHE A 50 15.37 13.91 -4.73
C PHE A 50 16.24 13.55 -5.95
N VAL A 51 15.91 14.13 -7.11
CA VAL A 51 16.76 14.07 -8.31
C VAL A 51 18.12 14.69 -7.99
N GLY A 52 19.21 14.15 -8.56
CA GLY A 52 20.53 14.74 -8.43
C GLY A 52 20.53 16.23 -8.80
N GLY A 53 20.94 17.08 -7.85
CA GLY A 53 20.93 18.54 -7.99
C GLY A 53 19.72 19.24 -7.35
N PHE A 54 18.73 18.49 -6.87
CA PHE A 54 17.63 18.98 -6.05
C PHE A 54 17.88 18.64 -4.57
N PRO A 55 17.28 19.40 -3.63
CA PRO A 55 16.48 20.61 -3.84
C PRO A 55 17.33 21.84 -4.27
N ILE A 56 16.77 22.68 -5.14
CA ILE A 56 17.39 23.93 -5.65
C ILE A 56 16.93 25.12 -4.79
N PRO A 57 17.85 25.87 -4.17
CA PRO A 57 17.50 27.04 -3.36
C PRO A 57 16.69 28.09 -4.15
N GLY A 58 15.59 28.57 -3.56
CA GLY A 58 14.78 29.67 -4.11
C GLY A 58 13.73 29.28 -5.16
N ILE A 59 13.62 28.00 -5.54
CA ILE A 59 12.60 27.52 -6.50
C ILE A 59 11.24 27.28 -5.83
N GLY A 60 11.23 27.07 -4.51
CA GLY A 60 10.03 26.87 -3.71
C GLY A 60 10.27 25.86 -2.59
N SER A 61 9.31 25.81 -1.68
CA SER A 61 9.40 25.08 -0.41
C SER A 61 8.61 23.78 -0.38
N CYS A 62 7.92 23.41 -1.46
CA CYS A 62 7.12 22.19 -1.54
C CYS A 62 7.82 21.14 -2.40
N THR A 63 7.54 19.86 -2.13
CA THR A 63 8.09 18.75 -2.92
C THR A 63 7.06 18.17 -3.88
N ALA A 64 7.47 17.96 -5.12
CA ALA A 64 6.71 17.25 -6.14
C ALA A 64 7.44 15.98 -6.59
N MET A 65 6.68 14.90 -6.77
CA MET A 65 7.13 13.65 -7.37
C MET A 65 6.91 13.69 -8.88
N LEU A 66 7.97 13.39 -9.62
CA LEU A 66 7.97 13.34 -11.08
C LEU A 66 7.21 12.10 -11.57
N ILE A 67 6.06 12.30 -12.20
CA ILE A 67 5.25 11.17 -12.72
C ILE A 67 5.84 10.61 -14.01
N GLU A 68 6.50 11.44 -14.83
CA GLU A 68 7.23 10.99 -16.02
C GLU A 68 8.43 10.08 -15.70
N SER A 69 8.89 10.08 -14.44
CA SER A 69 10.02 9.26 -14.00
C SER A 69 9.54 7.98 -13.32
N PRO A 70 9.78 6.77 -13.89
CA PRO A 70 9.45 5.50 -13.22
C PRO A 70 10.30 5.23 -11.97
N ALA A 71 11.32 6.05 -11.73
CA ALA A 71 12.09 6.07 -10.49
C ALA A 71 11.36 6.82 -9.35
N ALA A 72 10.25 7.51 -9.65
CA ALA A 72 9.45 8.30 -8.71
C ALA A 72 10.29 9.36 -7.97
N ASN A 73 11.20 10.02 -8.70
CA ASN A 73 12.12 11.01 -8.14
C ASN A 73 11.40 12.29 -7.72
N TRP A 74 12.03 13.05 -6.83
CA TRP A 74 11.45 14.27 -6.27
C TRP A 74 12.20 15.53 -6.73
N ILE A 75 11.46 16.63 -6.82
CA ILE A 75 11.97 17.99 -7.05
C ILE A 75 11.32 18.94 -6.04
N ASN A 76 11.91 20.10 -5.81
CA ASN A 76 11.24 21.17 -5.09
C ASN A 76 10.67 22.22 -6.04
N GLU A 77 9.52 22.75 -5.67
CA GLU A 77 8.79 23.77 -6.41
C GLU A 77 7.92 24.64 -5.51
N ASP A 78 7.36 25.69 -6.10
CA ASP A 78 6.46 26.63 -5.44
C ASP A 78 5.00 26.16 -5.58
N CYS A 79 4.49 25.51 -4.54
CA CYS A 79 3.11 25.02 -4.45
C CYS A 79 2.04 26.14 -4.40
N ASP A 80 2.42 27.40 -4.17
CA ASP A 80 1.49 28.53 -4.31
C ASP A 80 1.24 28.85 -5.79
N SER A 81 2.29 28.75 -6.61
CA SER A 81 2.23 28.98 -8.05
C SER A 81 1.83 27.74 -8.85
N GLN A 82 2.30 26.56 -8.47
CA GLN A 82 2.07 25.28 -9.14
C GLN A 82 0.98 24.50 -8.41
N LYS A 83 -0.17 24.30 -9.07
CA LYS A 83 -1.32 23.59 -8.51
C LYS A 83 -1.36 22.16 -9.00
N LEU A 84 -0.50 21.34 -8.41
CA LEU A 84 -0.43 19.91 -8.69
C LEU A 84 -1.46 19.12 -7.86
N PRO A 85 -1.91 17.96 -8.33
CA PRO A 85 -2.62 17.00 -7.49
C PRO A 85 -1.73 16.56 -6.32
N PHE A 86 -2.34 16.16 -5.22
CA PHE A 86 -1.65 15.68 -4.03
C PHE A 86 -2.15 14.30 -3.62
N VAL A 87 -1.30 13.54 -2.93
CA VAL A 87 -1.68 12.27 -2.32
C VAL A 87 -1.61 12.38 -0.79
N CYS A 88 -2.64 11.89 -0.12
CA CYS A 88 -2.68 11.80 1.34
C CYS A 88 -2.94 10.37 1.76
N ARG A 89 -2.38 9.98 2.91
CA ARG A 89 -2.73 8.74 3.58
C ARG A 89 -3.85 9.02 4.58
N ARG A 90 -5.00 8.35 4.45
CA ARG A 90 -5.99 8.29 5.55
C ARG A 90 -5.32 7.64 6.75
N ALA A 91 -5.62 8.10 7.98
CA ALA A 91 -5.04 7.59 9.21
C ALA A 91 -4.79 6.07 9.15
N VAL A 92 -3.56 5.65 9.46
CA VAL A 92 -3.11 4.27 9.25
C VAL A 92 -4.07 3.34 9.96
N LEU A 93 -4.74 2.48 9.20
CA LEU A 93 -5.36 1.29 9.75
C LEU A 93 -4.22 0.41 10.27
N LYS A 94 -3.84 0.61 11.52
CA LYS A 94 -2.89 -0.27 12.18
C LYS A 94 -3.68 -1.47 12.68
N THR A 95 -3.51 -2.61 12.02
CA THR A 95 -4.06 -3.85 12.54
C THR A 95 -3.18 -4.39 13.66
N PRO A 96 -3.73 -5.18 14.59
CA PRO A 96 -2.92 -5.93 15.55
C PRO A 96 -1.87 -6.77 14.82
N ASP A 97 -0.70 -6.94 15.42
CA ASP A 97 0.35 -7.82 14.89
C ASP A 97 -0.02 -9.31 15.02
N GLU A 98 -1.04 -9.62 15.83
CA GLU A 98 -1.53 -10.98 16.04
C GLU A 98 -2.54 -11.40 14.97
N CYS A 99 -2.43 -12.65 14.52
CA CYS A 99 -3.42 -13.26 13.63
C CYS A 99 -4.77 -13.41 14.36
N PRO A 100 -5.88 -12.85 13.82
CA PRO A 100 -7.18 -12.97 14.45
C PRO A 100 -7.62 -14.42 14.63
N LYS A 101 -8.15 -14.74 15.81
CA LYS A 101 -8.67 -16.10 16.11
C LYS A 101 -10.08 -16.33 15.57
N ASN A 102 -10.85 -15.26 15.42
CA ASN A 102 -12.23 -15.32 14.96
C ASN A 102 -12.27 -15.11 13.45
N ALA A 103 -13.17 -15.83 12.80
CA ALA A 103 -13.48 -15.58 11.40
C ALA A 103 -14.06 -14.18 11.22
N PRO A 104 -13.66 -13.44 10.17
CA PRO A 104 -14.31 -12.18 9.81
C PRO A 104 -15.76 -12.44 9.39
N ALA A 105 -16.63 -11.48 9.69
CA ALA A 105 -18.02 -11.54 9.26
C ALA A 105 -18.14 -11.22 7.75
N GLU A 106 -19.24 -11.64 7.14
CA GLU A 106 -19.55 -11.30 5.75
C GLU A 106 -19.55 -9.78 5.54
N GLY A 107 -18.90 -9.33 4.47
CA GLY A 107 -18.77 -7.91 4.13
C GLY A 107 -17.73 -7.13 4.94
N GLN A 108 -16.98 -7.78 5.84
CA GLN A 108 -15.84 -7.14 6.51
C GLN A 108 -14.57 -7.21 5.67
N ASP A 109 -13.84 -6.10 5.62
CA ASP A 109 -12.49 -6.06 5.06
C ASP A 109 -11.52 -6.85 5.94
N ILE A 110 -10.62 -7.59 5.28
CA ILE A 110 -9.59 -8.39 5.93
C ILE A 110 -8.24 -7.79 5.58
N PHE A 111 -7.42 -7.56 6.59
CA PHE A 111 -6.05 -7.12 6.42
C PHE A 111 -5.11 -8.13 7.07
N ALA A 112 -3.93 -8.31 6.49
CA ALA A 112 -2.88 -9.10 7.13
C ALA A 112 -2.49 -8.46 8.49
N PRO A 113 -2.09 -9.26 9.49
CA PRO A 113 -1.66 -8.73 10.78
C PRO A 113 -0.43 -7.84 10.63
N GLY A 114 -0.40 -6.71 11.33
CA GLY A 114 0.67 -5.72 11.23
C GLY A 114 0.62 -4.84 9.97
N PHE A 115 -0.50 -4.83 9.24
CA PHE A 115 -0.71 -3.88 8.14
C PHE A 115 -0.43 -2.43 8.62
N PRO A 116 0.33 -1.61 7.87
CA PRO A 116 0.73 -1.78 6.46
C PRO A 116 2.01 -2.58 6.20
N ASN A 117 2.71 -3.09 7.21
CA ASN A 117 3.94 -3.88 7.05
C ASN A 117 3.77 -5.29 7.62
N PRO A 118 2.96 -6.15 6.98
CA PRO A 118 2.52 -7.40 7.58
C PRO A 118 3.60 -8.49 7.53
N THR A 119 4.41 -8.62 8.58
CA THR A 119 5.49 -9.62 8.70
C THR A 119 5.06 -10.91 9.40
N THR A 120 3.84 -10.97 9.93
CA THR A 120 3.34 -12.13 10.68
C THR A 120 2.50 -13.04 9.77
N PRO A 121 2.86 -14.34 9.62
CA PRO A 121 2.04 -15.28 8.87
C PRO A 121 0.68 -15.46 9.53
N CYS A 122 -0.37 -15.57 8.73
CA CYS A 122 -1.73 -15.66 9.25
C CYS A 122 -2.64 -16.45 8.33
N GLU A 123 -3.55 -17.20 8.95
CA GLU A 123 -4.57 -17.98 8.27
C GLU A 123 -5.95 -17.52 8.72
N PHE A 124 -6.77 -17.11 7.75
CA PHE A 124 -8.16 -16.79 7.96
C PHE A 124 -9.03 -17.95 7.47
N THR A 125 -9.93 -18.43 8.32
CA THR A 125 -10.97 -19.39 7.92
C THR A 125 -12.27 -18.64 7.72
N LEU A 126 -12.69 -18.49 6.47
CA LEU A 126 -13.96 -17.90 6.08
C LEU A 126 -14.99 -19.01 6.00
N PHE A 127 -16.18 -18.80 6.56
CA PHE A 127 -17.26 -19.76 6.44
C PHE A 127 -18.61 -19.06 6.41
N VAL A 128 -19.55 -19.68 5.70
CA VAL A 128 -20.95 -19.25 5.59
C VAL A 128 -21.86 -20.43 5.88
N ASP A 129 -23.18 -20.21 5.83
CA ASP A 129 -24.17 -21.26 6.00
C ASP A 129 -23.91 -22.48 5.07
N PRO A 130 -24.21 -23.72 5.51
CA PRO A 130 -23.89 -24.93 4.74
C PRO A 130 -24.51 -25.04 3.34
N LYS A 131 -25.48 -24.18 3.00
CA LYS A 131 -26.14 -24.14 1.68
C LYS A 131 -25.61 -23.02 0.78
N SER A 132 -24.63 -22.26 1.25
CA SER A 132 -24.04 -21.12 0.58
C SER A 132 -22.58 -21.40 0.23
N LEU A 133 -22.06 -20.63 -0.72
CA LEU A 133 -20.66 -20.67 -1.14
C LEU A 133 -19.96 -19.39 -0.67
N VAL A 134 -18.65 -19.48 -0.43
CA VAL A 134 -17.83 -18.33 -0.01
C VAL A 134 -17.27 -17.68 -1.26
N GLN A 135 -17.40 -16.36 -1.37
CA GLN A 135 -16.72 -15.54 -2.36
C GLN A 135 -15.78 -14.56 -1.65
N LEU A 136 -14.55 -14.48 -2.13
CA LEU A 136 -13.51 -13.57 -1.66
C LEU A 136 -13.11 -12.64 -2.81
N GLU A 137 -13.08 -11.34 -2.53
CA GLU A 137 -12.51 -10.34 -3.41
C GLU A 137 -11.18 -9.86 -2.85
N ILE A 138 -10.13 -9.94 -3.66
CA ILE A 138 -8.83 -9.34 -3.37
C ILE A 138 -8.82 -7.96 -4.00
N VAL A 139 -9.02 -6.92 -3.17
CA VAL A 139 -9.10 -5.52 -3.63
C VAL A 139 -7.73 -5.00 -4.05
N ASN A 140 -6.70 -5.23 -3.22
CA ASN A 140 -5.31 -4.87 -3.50
C ASN A 140 -4.40 -5.92 -2.87
N LEU A 141 -3.29 -6.24 -3.54
CA LEU A 141 -2.21 -7.05 -2.98
C LEU A 141 -0.87 -6.41 -3.34
N GLU A 142 -0.06 -6.14 -2.33
CA GLU A 142 1.33 -5.70 -2.48
C GLU A 142 2.22 -6.61 -1.65
N ALA A 143 2.92 -7.50 -2.32
CA ALA A 143 3.77 -8.51 -1.71
C ALA A 143 5.14 -8.55 -2.44
N ASN A 144 6.19 -9.03 -1.78
CA ASN A 144 7.48 -9.21 -2.45
C ASN A 144 7.36 -10.34 -3.50
N PRO A 145 7.63 -10.07 -4.79
CA PRO A 145 7.43 -11.06 -5.84
C PRO A 145 8.25 -12.34 -5.63
N ASN A 146 7.57 -13.49 -5.66
CA ASN A 146 8.12 -14.84 -5.47
C ASN A 146 8.72 -15.12 -4.09
N LEU A 147 8.51 -14.25 -3.11
CA LEU A 147 8.97 -14.42 -1.73
C LEU A 147 7.78 -14.49 -0.78
N ASP A 148 6.85 -13.53 -0.93
CA ASP A 148 5.62 -13.46 -0.15
C ASP A 148 4.46 -14.02 -0.97
N PHE A 149 3.55 -14.74 -0.30
CA PHE A 149 2.42 -15.38 -0.96
C PHE A 149 1.10 -15.16 -0.21
N LEU A 150 0.03 -14.97 -0.99
CA LEU A 150 -1.35 -15.07 -0.55
C LEU A 150 -1.98 -16.28 -1.22
N GLU A 151 -2.24 -17.33 -0.45
CA GLU A 151 -2.86 -18.56 -0.94
C GLU A 151 -4.32 -18.62 -0.53
N VAL A 152 -5.19 -19.01 -1.48
CA VAL A 152 -6.62 -19.18 -1.26
C VAL A 152 -6.97 -20.64 -1.53
N TYR A 153 -7.56 -21.31 -0.54
CA TYR A 153 -7.97 -22.71 -0.63
C TYR A 153 -9.47 -22.86 -0.41
N GLU A 154 -10.06 -23.78 -1.15
CA GLU A 154 -11.41 -24.26 -0.90
C GLU A 154 -11.42 -25.36 0.17
N GLY A 155 -12.35 -25.23 1.12
CA GLY A 155 -12.58 -26.18 2.21
C GLY A 155 -11.62 -26.03 3.38
N ALA A 156 -11.93 -26.74 4.46
CA ALA A 156 -11.17 -26.70 5.71
C ALA A 156 -9.81 -27.41 5.65
N THR A 157 -9.58 -28.27 4.64
CA THR A 157 -8.41 -29.17 4.61
C THR A 157 -7.17 -28.55 3.96
N GLY A 158 -7.30 -27.43 3.23
CA GLY A 158 -6.19 -26.81 2.50
C GLY A 158 -5.67 -27.63 1.31
N LEU A 159 -6.46 -28.59 0.80
CA LEU A 159 -6.05 -29.46 -0.30
C LEU A 159 -6.41 -28.93 -1.69
N ASN A 160 -7.41 -28.05 -1.78
CA ASN A 160 -7.91 -27.53 -3.06
C ASN A 160 -7.51 -26.06 -3.22
N LEU A 161 -6.37 -25.81 -3.87
CA LEU A 161 -5.85 -24.47 -4.10
C LEU A 161 -6.66 -23.76 -5.21
N LEU A 162 -7.28 -22.63 -4.87
CA LEU A 162 -7.98 -21.77 -5.81
C LEU A 162 -7.06 -20.71 -6.41
N ALA A 163 -6.15 -20.15 -5.61
CA ALA A 163 -5.21 -19.12 -6.04
C ALA A 163 -3.92 -19.15 -5.22
N ASN A 164 -2.79 -18.86 -5.87
CA ASN A 164 -1.51 -18.59 -5.22
C ASN A 164 -0.95 -17.29 -5.81
N LEU A 165 -1.10 -16.19 -5.07
CA LEU A 165 -0.79 -14.85 -5.53
C LEU A 165 0.51 -14.36 -4.91
N SER A 166 1.30 -13.64 -5.70
CA SER A 166 2.54 -13.00 -5.25
C SER A 166 2.79 -11.72 -6.06
N GLY A 167 3.70 -10.88 -5.60
CA GLY A 167 3.99 -9.59 -6.22
C GLY A 167 2.86 -8.58 -6.00
N THR A 168 2.65 -7.72 -6.99
CA THR A 168 1.62 -6.67 -6.91
C THR A 168 0.43 -6.99 -7.80
N ASN A 169 -0.77 -7.02 -7.23
CA ASN A 169 -2.03 -7.10 -7.97
C ASN A 169 -2.86 -5.82 -7.74
N PRO A 170 -2.79 -4.85 -8.68
CA PRO A 170 -3.46 -3.56 -8.52
C PRO A 170 -4.95 -3.58 -8.88
N ASN A 171 -5.43 -4.65 -9.52
CA ASN A 171 -6.81 -4.77 -9.96
C ASN A 171 -7.56 -5.79 -9.09
N PRO A 172 -8.82 -5.52 -8.71
CA PRO A 172 -9.61 -6.47 -7.95
C PRO A 172 -9.74 -7.83 -8.66
N SER A 173 -9.58 -8.91 -7.91
CA SER A 173 -9.81 -10.28 -8.40
C SER A 173 -10.69 -11.07 -7.45
N THR A 174 -11.50 -11.98 -7.99
CA THR A 174 -12.51 -12.70 -7.22
C THR A 174 -12.29 -14.21 -7.30
N TYR A 175 -12.40 -14.87 -6.15
CA TYR A 175 -12.31 -16.31 -5.99
C TYR A 175 -13.52 -16.82 -5.23
N ALA A 176 -14.13 -17.89 -5.70
CA ALA A 176 -15.29 -18.50 -5.04
C ALA A 176 -15.08 -20.00 -4.88
N THR A 177 -15.61 -20.54 -3.78
CA THR A 177 -15.75 -21.99 -3.62
C THR A 177 -16.80 -22.54 -4.59
N LYS A 178 -16.73 -23.83 -4.90
CA LYS A 178 -17.65 -24.51 -5.83
C LYS A 178 -18.57 -25.49 -5.11
N SER A 179 -18.10 -26.09 -4.03
CA SER A 179 -18.81 -27.13 -3.29
C SER A 179 -18.71 -27.01 -1.77
N SER A 180 -17.76 -26.22 -1.24
CA SER A 180 -17.61 -26.01 0.19
C SER A 180 -18.18 -24.66 0.66
N ASN A 181 -18.77 -24.64 1.84
CA ASN A 181 -19.15 -23.42 2.55
C ASN A 181 -18.00 -22.83 3.38
N VAL A 182 -16.76 -23.31 3.19
CA VAL A 182 -15.55 -22.89 3.90
C VAL A 182 -14.45 -22.55 2.90
N MET A 183 -13.70 -21.48 3.16
CA MET A 183 -12.51 -21.06 2.42
C MET A 183 -11.40 -20.71 3.40
N ARG A 184 -10.16 -21.09 3.11
CA ARG A 184 -8.96 -20.69 3.87
C ARG A 184 -8.13 -19.70 3.08
N VAL A 185 -7.70 -18.64 3.73
CA VAL A 185 -6.88 -17.58 3.14
C VAL A 185 -5.61 -17.45 3.96
N ASN A 186 -4.46 -17.71 3.35
CA ASN A 186 -3.18 -17.81 4.04
C ASN A 186 -2.24 -16.71 3.55
N TRP A 187 -1.91 -15.79 4.45
CA TRP A 187 -0.82 -14.83 4.27
C TRP A 187 0.51 -15.45 4.72
N LYS A 188 1.47 -15.53 3.80
CA LYS A 188 2.80 -16.10 4.01
C LYS A 188 3.87 -15.06 3.65
N PRO A 189 4.24 -14.18 4.59
CA PRO A 189 5.39 -13.30 4.44
C PRO A 189 6.70 -14.07 4.64
N ASN A 190 7.77 -13.63 4.00
CA ASN A 190 9.15 -14.14 4.19
C ASN A 190 9.98 -13.22 5.10
#